data_AF-A0AA43HUA7-F1
#
_entry.id   AF-A0AA43HUA7-F1
#
_cell.length_a   1.000
_cell.length_b   1.000
_cell.length_c   1.000
_cell.angle_alpha   90.00
_cell.angle_beta   90.00
_cell.angle_gamma   90.00
#
_symmetry.space_group_name_H-M   'P 1'
#
loop_
_entity.id
_entity.type
_entity.pdbx_description
1 polymer ?
#
loop_
_entity_poly.entity_id
_entity_poly.type
_entity_poly.pdbx_seq_one_letter_code
_entity_poly.pdbx_strand_id
1 'polypeptide(L)'
;MKNRILTLTFIVLFFIGCKQDNVAGIDIADTLYTHQSYAENKELRRLIEGTLDKDKDSLVRLTEFDCGGGSGCYDLGFIIVQIIYKLDEPAFSQTVSKLSEKEKSSLKNCIYAGLEYGYDQPRHFDVEFPVLYELLK
;
A
#
# COMPACT_ATOMS: atom_id res chain seq x y z
N MET A 1 -7.91 20.35 -59.34
CA MET A 1 -7.44 20.80 -58.01
C MET A 1 -7.04 19.58 -57.21
N LYS A 2 -5.76 19.51 -56.82
CA LYS A 2 -5.12 18.34 -56.23
C LYS A 2 -5.30 18.45 -54.71
N ASN A 3 -6.27 17.73 -54.15
CA ASN A 3 -6.53 17.75 -52.71
C ASN A 3 -5.35 17.12 -51.98
N ARG A 4 -4.48 17.99 -51.47
CA ARG A 4 -3.49 17.69 -50.44
C ARG A 4 -4.22 17.70 -49.10
N ILE A 5 -3.66 16.94 -48.15
CA ILE A 5 -3.91 16.97 -46.71
C ILE A 5 -5.08 16.08 -46.27
N LEU A 6 -4.75 14.81 -45.99
CA LEU A 6 -5.36 14.08 -44.89
C LEU A 6 -4.23 13.39 -44.11
N THR A 7 -3.41 14.22 -43.46
CA THR A 7 -2.47 13.79 -42.41
C THR A 7 -3.02 14.39 -41.11
N LEU A 8 -3.01 13.61 -40.03
CA LEU A 8 -3.69 13.77 -38.72
C LEU A 8 -4.98 12.92 -38.66
N THR A 9 -5.15 11.92 -37.80
CA THR A 9 -4.64 11.79 -36.43
C THR A 9 -4.65 10.31 -36.04
N PHE A 10 -3.49 9.71 -35.77
CA PHE A 10 -3.40 8.43 -35.05
C PHE A 10 -2.31 8.56 -33.98
N ILE A 11 -2.47 9.55 -33.10
CA ILE A 11 -1.68 9.70 -31.87
C ILE A 11 -2.68 9.80 -30.71
N VAL A 12 -3.35 8.70 -30.39
CA VAL A 12 -4.06 8.55 -29.12
C VAL A 12 -3.89 7.12 -28.63
N LEU A 13 -2.65 6.67 -28.40
CA LEU A 13 -2.39 5.37 -27.77
C LEU A 13 -1.16 5.37 -26.84
N PHE A 14 -0.79 6.52 -26.28
CA PHE A 14 0.30 6.66 -25.29
C PHE A 14 -0.16 7.12 -23.90
N PHE A 15 -1.34 6.70 -23.46
CA PHE A 15 -1.62 6.67 -22.01
C PHE A 15 -1.40 5.25 -21.49
N ILE A 16 -0.21 4.69 -21.78
CA ILE A 16 0.29 3.57 -21.01
C ILE A 16 0.64 4.19 -19.66
N GLY A 17 -0.25 4.04 -18.68
CA GLY A 17 -0.06 4.62 -17.35
C GLY A 17 1.33 4.27 -16.83
N CYS A 18 2.04 5.25 -16.29
CA CYS A 18 3.27 5.00 -15.56
C CYS A 18 2.94 4.35 -14.22
N LYS A 19 3.92 3.64 -13.64
CA LYS A 19 3.88 3.33 -12.22
C LYS A 19 3.77 4.64 -11.43
N GLN A 20 3.12 4.58 -10.28
CA GLN A 20 3.08 5.69 -9.33
C GLN A 20 3.69 5.23 -8.01
N ASP A 21 4.53 6.08 -7.46
CA ASP A 21 5.24 5.93 -6.19
C ASP A 21 4.47 6.58 -5.03
N ASN A 22 3.38 7.30 -5.30
CA ASN A 22 2.48 7.82 -4.28
C ASN A 22 1.02 7.57 -4.65
N VAL A 23 0.20 7.20 -3.66
CA VAL A 23 -1.25 7.12 -3.77
C VAL A 23 -1.93 7.70 -2.56
N ALA A 24 -2.79 8.70 -2.78
CA ALA A 24 -3.55 9.37 -1.72
C ALA A 24 -2.67 9.90 -0.56
N GLY A 25 -1.40 10.24 -0.84
CA GLY A 25 -0.44 10.67 0.17
C GLY A 25 0.20 9.52 0.96
N ILE A 26 0.11 8.27 0.48
CA ILE A 26 0.88 7.12 0.94
C ILE A 26 2.03 6.88 -0.03
N ASP A 27 3.26 6.93 0.47
CA ASP A 27 4.46 6.71 -0.32
C ASP A 27 4.74 5.21 -0.44
N ILE A 28 4.96 4.76 -1.68
CA ILE A 28 5.44 3.42 -2.03
C ILE A 28 6.96 3.53 -2.15
N ALA A 29 7.66 3.07 -1.13
CA ALA A 29 9.11 3.18 -1.04
C ALA A 29 9.84 2.47 -2.19
N ASP A 30 11.05 2.95 -2.47
CA ASP A 30 11.77 2.72 -3.73
C ASP A 30 12.05 1.23 -4.00
N THR A 31 12.32 0.42 -2.97
CA THR A 31 12.65 -1.00 -3.20
C THR A 31 11.44 -1.74 -3.74
N LEU A 32 10.27 -1.55 -3.11
CA LEU A 32 9.03 -2.15 -3.60
C LEU A 32 8.60 -1.54 -4.93
N TYR A 33 8.69 -0.21 -5.07
CA TYR A 33 8.28 0.49 -6.29
C TYR A 33 9.07 0.06 -7.52
N THR A 34 10.41 0.01 -7.43
CA THR A 34 11.30 -0.26 -8.57
C THR A 34 11.17 -1.67 -9.11
N HIS A 35 10.91 -2.65 -8.24
CA HIS A 35 10.81 -4.07 -8.61
C HIS A 35 9.42 -4.49 -9.10
N GLN A 36 8.42 -3.61 -9.04
CA GLN A 36 7.09 -3.86 -9.58
C GLN A 36 7.02 -3.66 -11.10
N SER A 37 6.24 -4.51 -11.76
CA SER A 37 5.60 -4.23 -13.05
C SER A 37 4.50 -3.17 -12.91
N TYR A 38 4.03 -2.64 -14.05
CA TYR A 38 2.89 -1.71 -14.05
C TYR A 38 1.61 -2.32 -13.45
N ALA A 39 1.35 -3.60 -13.75
CA ALA A 39 0.14 -4.27 -13.26
C ALA A 39 0.18 -4.45 -11.74
N GLU A 40 1.33 -4.86 -11.19
CA GLU A 40 1.54 -5.00 -9.75
C GLU A 40 1.43 -3.66 -9.04
N ASN A 41 2.05 -2.61 -9.59
CA ASN A 41 1.92 -1.26 -9.03
C ASN A 41 0.46 -0.80 -9.04
N LYS A 42 -0.26 -0.98 -10.15
CA LYS A 42 -1.69 -0.63 -10.23
C LYS A 42 -2.53 -1.39 -9.20
N GLU A 43 -2.23 -2.67 -8.97
CA GLU A 43 -2.94 -3.48 -7.99
C GLU A 43 -2.61 -3.04 -6.56
N LEU A 44 -1.34 -2.83 -6.21
CA LEU A 44 -0.92 -2.32 -4.90
C LEU A 44 -1.66 -1.02 -4.57
N ARG A 45 -1.68 -0.09 -5.54
CA ARG A 45 -2.39 1.19 -5.41
C ARG A 45 -3.87 1.03 -5.12
N ARG A 46 -4.54 0.12 -5.82
CA ARG A 46 -5.96 -0.19 -5.60
C ARG A 46 -6.19 -0.77 -4.19
N LEU A 47 -5.26 -1.60 -3.70
CA LEU A 47 -5.31 -2.15 -2.35
C LEU A 47 -5.09 -1.07 -1.28
N ILE A 48 -4.18 -0.12 -1.53
CA ILE A 48 -3.98 1.05 -0.65
C ILE A 48 -5.26 1.90 -0.58
N GLU A 49 -5.83 2.27 -1.73
CA GLU A 49 -7.08 3.04 -1.80
C GLU A 49 -8.24 2.32 -1.10
N GLY A 50 -8.44 1.03 -1.37
CA GLY A 50 -9.48 0.26 -0.69
C GLY A 50 -9.27 0.16 0.82
N THR A 51 -8.01 0.03 1.27
CA THR A 51 -7.70 0.02 2.70
C THR A 51 -7.99 1.37 3.34
N LEU A 52 -7.68 2.49 2.67
CA LEU A 52 -8.05 3.84 3.11
C LEU A 52 -9.58 4.02 3.17
N ASP A 53 -10.32 3.37 2.28
CA ASP A 53 -11.78 3.32 2.30
C ASP A 53 -12.34 2.32 3.33
N LYS A 54 -11.49 1.76 4.20
CA LYS A 54 -11.83 0.82 5.28
C LYS A 54 -12.41 -0.50 4.75
N ASP A 55 -12.07 -0.87 3.52
CA ASP A 55 -12.39 -2.18 2.95
C ASP A 55 -11.50 -3.26 3.58
N LYS A 56 -12.14 -4.19 4.28
CA LYS A 56 -11.48 -5.32 4.96
C LYS A 56 -10.72 -6.20 3.96
N ASP A 57 -11.31 -6.48 2.81
CA ASP A 57 -10.73 -7.41 1.86
C ASP A 57 -9.49 -6.81 1.18
N SER A 58 -9.50 -5.49 0.94
CA SER A 58 -8.32 -4.76 0.48
C SER A 58 -7.19 -4.80 1.52
N LEU A 59 -7.49 -4.62 2.81
CA LEU A 59 -6.48 -4.73 3.87
C LEU A 59 -5.85 -6.14 3.92
N VAL A 60 -6.67 -7.19 3.88
CA VAL A 60 -6.18 -8.58 3.91
C VAL A 60 -5.26 -8.83 2.72
N ARG A 61 -5.70 -8.46 1.52
CA ARG A 61 -4.91 -8.65 0.30
C ARG A 61 -3.66 -7.77 0.27
N LEU A 62 -3.69 -6.61 0.91
CA LEU A 62 -2.49 -5.78 1.09
C LEU A 62 -1.44 -6.47 1.95
N THR A 63 -1.85 -7.11 3.06
CA THR A 63 -0.91 -7.86 3.93
C THR A 63 -0.32 -9.11 3.26
N GLU A 64 -0.96 -9.61 2.20
CA GLU A 64 -0.54 -10.77 1.42
C GLU A 64 0.09 -10.38 0.07
N PHE A 65 0.29 -9.08 -0.17
CA PHE A 65 0.83 -8.59 -1.43
C PHE A 65 2.25 -9.13 -1.65
N ASP A 66 2.53 -9.58 -2.87
CA ASP A 66 3.87 -10.08 -3.23
C ASP A 66 4.88 -8.91 -3.25
N CYS A 67 5.64 -8.82 -2.16
CA CYS A 67 6.65 -7.80 -1.96
C CYS A 67 8.04 -8.22 -2.47
N GLY A 68 8.19 -9.36 -3.13
CA GLY A 68 9.48 -9.85 -3.65
C GLY A 68 10.49 -10.30 -2.57
N GLY A 69 10.09 -10.27 -1.30
CA GLY A 69 10.94 -10.64 -0.16
C GLY A 69 11.84 -9.50 0.33
N GLY A 70 12.50 -9.72 1.47
CA GLY A 70 13.51 -8.81 2.02
C GLY A 70 13.00 -7.37 2.21
N SER A 71 13.76 -6.40 1.71
CA SER A 71 13.46 -4.97 1.83
C SER A 71 12.14 -4.54 1.21
N GLY A 72 11.66 -5.22 0.16
CA GLY A 72 10.35 -4.91 -0.41
C GLY A 72 9.20 -5.18 0.58
N CYS A 73 9.37 -6.15 1.48
CA CYS A 73 8.37 -6.45 2.51
C CYS A 73 8.43 -5.48 3.70
N TYR A 74 9.58 -4.84 3.92
CA TYR A 74 9.70 -3.73 4.85
C TYR A 74 8.97 -2.49 4.33
N ASP A 75 9.13 -2.18 3.05
CA ASP A 75 8.39 -1.12 2.34
C ASP A 75 6.87 -1.37 2.39
N LEU A 76 6.42 -2.62 2.22
CA LEU A 76 5.01 -2.99 2.38
C LEU A 76 4.51 -2.76 3.82
N GLY A 77 5.32 -3.13 4.83
CA GLY A 77 5.03 -2.82 6.22
C GLY A 77 4.91 -1.31 6.46
N PHE A 78 5.80 -0.53 5.87
CA PHE A 78 5.79 0.93 5.98
C PHE A 78 4.55 1.56 5.34
N ILE A 79 4.08 1.05 4.21
CA ILE A 79 2.80 1.45 3.59
C ILE A 79 1.64 1.25 4.58
N ILE A 80 1.58 0.09 5.25
CA ILE A 80 0.53 -0.19 6.23
C ILE A 80 0.59 0.79 7.41
N VAL A 81 1.78 1.10 7.92
CA VAL A 81 1.97 2.07 9.00
C VAL A 81 1.52 3.48 8.58
N GLN A 82 1.86 3.91 7.37
CA GLN A 82 1.39 5.20 6.83
C GLN A 82 -0.14 5.25 6.74
N ILE A 83 -0.79 4.15 6.34
CA ILE A 83 -2.26 4.06 6.31
C ILE A 83 -2.85 4.21 7.71
N ILE A 84 -2.27 3.58 8.74
CA ILE A 84 -2.73 3.74 10.13
C ILE A 84 -2.65 5.21 10.56
N TYR A 85 -1.53 5.89 10.31
CA TYR A 85 -1.42 7.33 10.60
C TYR A 85 -2.42 8.18 9.81
N LYS A 86 -2.69 7.81 8.55
CA LYS A 86 -3.62 8.54 7.68
C LYS A 86 -5.07 8.43 8.14
N LEU A 87 -5.49 7.24 8.58
CA LEU A 87 -6.86 6.99 9.03
C LEU A 87 -7.11 7.32 10.49
N ASP A 88 -6.05 7.45 11.29
CA ASP A 88 -6.05 7.32 12.74
C ASP A 88 -6.21 5.87 13.24
N GLU A 89 -5.64 5.60 14.41
CA GLU A 89 -5.64 4.27 15.02
C GLU A 89 -7.05 3.76 15.35
N PRO A 90 -7.97 4.55 15.98
CA PRO A 90 -9.31 4.08 16.26
C PRO A 90 -10.10 3.68 15.00
N ALA A 91 -10.01 4.44 13.92
CA ALA A 91 -10.71 4.14 12.68
C ALA A 91 -10.12 2.90 12.00
N PHE A 92 -8.79 2.76 11.98
CA PHE A 92 -8.14 1.56 11.45
C PHE A 92 -8.52 0.31 12.26
N SER A 93 -8.56 0.43 13.59
CA SER A 93 -8.91 -0.67 14.51
C SER A 93 -10.31 -1.23 14.28
N GLN A 94 -11.27 -0.41 13.82
CA GLN A 94 -12.61 -0.89 13.44
C GLN A 94 -12.56 -1.88 12.27
N THR A 95 -11.70 -1.65 11.29
CA THR A 95 -11.48 -2.58 10.18
C THR A 95 -10.79 -3.84 10.68
N VAL A 96 -9.77 -3.70 11.53
CA VAL A 96 -9.00 -4.82 12.10
C VAL A 96 -9.84 -5.74 12.97
N SER A 97 -10.83 -5.20 13.69
CA SER A 97 -11.75 -6.00 14.52
C SER A 97 -12.55 -7.06 13.75
N LYS A 98 -12.65 -6.91 12.42
CA LYS A 98 -13.37 -7.82 11.50
C LYS A 98 -12.45 -8.91 10.93
N LEU A 99 -11.16 -8.87 11.21
CA LEU A 99 -10.18 -9.85 10.75
C LEU A 99 -10.25 -11.13 11.60
N SER A 100 -10.00 -12.26 10.97
CA SER A 100 -9.69 -13.53 11.62
C SER A 100 -8.31 -13.48 12.29
N GLU A 101 -8.05 -14.40 13.22
CA GLU A 101 -6.77 -14.45 13.93
C GLU A 101 -5.56 -14.66 12.99
N LYS A 102 -5.74 -15.40 11.90
CA LYS A 102 -4.71 -15.56 10.88
C LYS A 102 -4.42 -14.23 10.18
N GLU A 103 -5.46 -13.53 9.72
CA GLU A 103 -5.34 -12.22 9.06
C GLU A 103 -4.71 -11.17 10.01
N LYS A 104 -5.11 -11.19 11.29
CA LYS A 104 -4.51 -10.35 12.35
C LYS A 104 -3.01 -10.64 12.53
N SER A 105 -2.61 -11.90 12.54
CA SER A 105 -1.20 -12.27 12.67
C SER A 105 -0.37 -11.80 11.48
N SER A 106 -0.89 -11.88 10.26
CA SER A 106 -0.22 -11.34 9.07
C SER A 106 -0.05 -9.82 9.18
N LEU A 107 -1.14 -9.11 9.53
CA LEU A 107 -1.12 -7.66 9.73
C LEU A 107 -0.11 -7.23 10.79
N LYS A 108 -0.09 -7.92 11.94
CA LYS A 108 0.84 -7.65 13.04
C LYS A 108 2.30 -7.69 12.57
N ASN A 109 2.67 -8.71 11.79
CA ASN A 109 4.03 -8.84 11.26
C ASN A 109 4.39 -7.69 10.31
N CYS A 110 3.46 -7.27 9.45
CA CYS A 110 3.67 -6.11 8.58
C CYS A 110 3.86 -4.82 9.38
N ILE A 111 3.07 -4.60 10.43
CA ILE A 111 3.19 -3.40 11.28
C ILE A 111 4.55 -3.37 11.97
N TYR A 112 5.02 -4.49 12.54
CA TYR A 112 6.36 -4.56 13.12
C TYR A 112 7.44 -4.20 12.11
N ALA A 113 7.40 -4.79 10.91
CA ALA A 113 8.37 -4.47 9.86
C ALA A 113 8.33 -2.99 9.47
N GLY A 114 7.15 -2.40 9.32
CA GLY A 114 7.00 -0.99 8.98
C GLY A 114 7.53 -0.04 10.04
N LEU A 115 7.31 -0.35 11.32
CA LEU A 115 7.79 0.44 12.44
C LEU A 115 9.31 0.29 12.66
N GLU A 116 9.87 -0.88 12.37
CA GLU A 116 11.29 -1.17 12.53
C GLU A 116 12.15 -0.54 11.43
N TYR A 117 11.68 -0.60 10.18
CA TYR A 117 12.49 -0.25 8.99
C TYR A 117 12.01 1.01 8.23
N GLY A 118 10.81 1.52 8.51
CA GLY A 118 10.22 2.64 7.78
C GLY A 118 10.66 4.04 8.23
N TYR A 119 11.49 4.14 9.27
CA TYR A 119 11.90 5.41 9.88
C TYR A 119 13.38 5.43 10.25
N ASP A 120 13.93 6.64 10.45
CA ASP A 120 15.33 6.84 10.87
C ASP A 120 15.69 6.09 12.16
N GLN A 121 14.71 5.87 13.03
CA GLN A 121 14.84 5.10 14.27
C GLN A 121 13.66 4.13 14.38
N PRO A 122 13.89 2.88 14.80
CA PRO A 122 12.83 1.92 15.06
C PRO A 122 11.80 2.47 16.05
N ARG A 123 10.53 2.21 15.77
CA ARG A 123 9.40 2.58 16.64
C ARG A 123 8.78 1.34 17.27
N HIS A 124 8.22 1.51 18.46
CA HIS A 124 7.62 0.42 19.23
C HIS A 124 6.11 0.37 19.01
N PHE A 125 5.59 -0.80 18.64
CA PHE A 125 4.19 -0.95 18.27
C PHE A 125 3.23 -0.61 19.42
N ASP A 126 3.54 -1.03 20.64
CA ASP A 126 2.77 -0.74 21.85
C ASP A 126 2.78 0.76 22.24
N VAL A 127 3.77 1.51 21.77
CA VAL A 127 3.88 2.96 22.01
C VAL A 127 3.16 3.75 20.93
N GLU A 128 3.37 3.40 19.66
CA GLU A 128 2.79 4.12 18.52
C GLU A 128 1.29 3.86 18.37
N PHE A 129 0.87 2.61 18.57
CA PHE A 129 -0.50 2.15 18.35
C PHE A 129 -0.95 1.22 19.50
N PRO A 130 -1.14 1.76 20.72
CA PRO A 130 -1.47 0.97 21.91
C PRO A 130 -2.82 0.23 21.81
N VAL A 131 -3.83 0.82 21.19
CA VAL A 131 -5.15 0.18 21.03
C VAL A 131 -5.05 -1.00 20.06
N LEU A 132 -4.36 -0.79 18.94
CA LEU A 132 -4.16 -1.80 17.91
C LEU A 132 -3.24 -2.91 18.41
N TYR A 133 -2.24 -2.58 19.23
CA TYR A 133 -1.36 -3.54 19.88
C TYR A 133 -2.13 -4.51 20.79
N GLU A 134 -3.05 -4.01 21.63
CA GLU A 134 -3.90 -4.88 22.45
C GLU A 134 -4.87 -5.71 21.60
N LEU A 135 -5.37 -5.17 20.48
CA LEU A 135 -6.26 -5.89 19.57
C LEU A 135 -5.57 -7.03 18.81
N LEU A 136 -4.27 -6.91 18.57
CA LEU A 136 -3.44 -7.85 17.81
C LEU A 136 -2.51 -8.70 18.70
N LYS A 137 -2.68 -8.65 20.03
CA LYS A 137 -1.82 -9.39 20.97
C LYS A 137 -1.91 -10.89 20.79
#